data_AF-A0A430GWQ3-F1
#
_entry.id   AF-A0A430GWQ3-F1
#
_cell.length_a   1.000
_cell.length_b   1.000
_cell.length_c   1.000
_cell.angle_alpha   90.00
_cell.angle_beta   90.00
_cell.angle_gamma   90.00
#
_symmetry.space_group_name_H-M   'P 1'
#
loop_
_entity.id
_entity.type
_entity.pdbx_description
1 polymer ?
#
loop_
_entity_poly.entity_id
_entity_poly.type
_entity_poly.pdbx_seq_one_letter_code
_entity_poly.pdbx_strand_id
1 'polypeptide(L)' 'EYFVERELRSGELVLACPHRAPSSRGYSVFVAPSRTDDPLVSAFVAWLRAAAEPPQEALAA' A
#
# COMPACT_ATOMS: atom_id res chain seq x y z
N GLU A 1 -1.46 7.71 1.60
CA GLU A 1 -2.22 8.61 0.70
C GLU A 1 -3.71 8.32 0.75
N TYR A 2 -4.51 9.11 0.04
CA TYR A 2 -5.86 8.71 -0.33
C TYR A 2 -5.76 7.73 -1.50
N PHE A 3 -6.42 6.56 -1.45
CA PHE A 3 -6.37 5.55 -2.55
C PHE A 3 -7.16 5.98 -3.81
N VAL A 4 -7.20 7.29 -4.07
CA VAL A 4 -7.93 7.98 -5.14
C VAL A 4 -7.11 9.14 -5.71
N GLU A 5 -5.78 9.10 -5.58
CA GLU A 5 -4.89 10.19 -6.04
C GLU A 5 -5.07 10.50 -7.54
N ARG A 6 -5.43 9.51 -8.35
CA ARG A 6 -5.70 9.71 -9.79
C ARG A 6 -6.91 10.62 -9.99
N GLU A 7 -8.01 10.32 -9.32
CA GLU A 7 -9.27 11.04 -9.40
C GLU A 7 -9.12 12.45 -8.80
N LEU A 8 -8.41 12.56 -7.68
CA LEU A 8 -8.04 13.86 -7.09
C LEU A 8 -7.21 14.72 -8.05
N ARG A 9 -6.26 14.12 -8.78
CA ARG A 9 -5.44 14.83 -9.78
C ARG A 9 -6.25 15.25 -11.01
N SER A 10 -7.22 14.43 -11.42
CA SER A 10 -8.08 14.72 -12.57
C SER A 10 -9.18 15.74 -12.28
N GLY A 11 -9.49 15.98 -11.00
CA GLY A 11 -10.61 16.83 -10.57
C GLY A 11 -11.98 16.14 -10.60
N GLU A 12 -12.06 14.85 -10.95
CA GLU A 12 -13.28 14.04 -10.82
C GLU A 12 -13.76 13.98 -9.36
N LEU A 13 -12.81 13.99 -8.41
CA LEU A 13 -13.10 14.09 -6.98
C LEU A 13 -12.45 15.34 -6.38
N VAL A 14 -13.11 15.92 -5.37
CA VAL A 14 -12.59 17.00 -4.55
C VAL A 14 -12.61 16.58 -3.08
N LEU A 15 -11.50 16.81 -2.38
CA LEU A 15 -11.40 16.51 -0.95
C LEU A 15 -12.20 17.54 -0.14
N ALA A 16 -13.36 17.15 0.39
CA ALA A 16 -14.24 18.04 1.13
C ALA A 16 -13.66 18.51 2.48
N CYS A 17 -12.83 17.69 3.14
CA CYS A 17 -12.17 18.02 4.39
C CYS A 17 -10.72 17.48 4.38
N PRO A 18 -9.70 18.34 4.50
CA PRO A 18 -8.29 17.94 4.46
C PRO A 18 -7.80 17.28 5.77
N HIS A 19 -8.70 16.75 6.60
CA HIS A 19 -8.30 16.14 7.86
C HIS A 19 -7.59 14.80 7.63
N ARG A 20 -6.29 14.77 7.96
CA ARG A 20 -5.49 13.54 8.00
C ARG A 20 -5.48 13.02 9.42
N ALA A 21 -6.36 12.06 9.72
CA ALA A 21 -6.26 11.34 10.98
C ALA A 21 -4.95 10.52 10.99
N PRO A 22 -4.12 10.60 12.05
CA PRO A 22 -2.94 9.77 12.19
C PRO A 22 -3.37 8.34 12.51
N SER A 23 -3.70 7.56 11.47
CA SER A 23 -3.95 6.13 11.57
C SER A 23 -2.87 5.39 10.79
N SER A 24 -2.10 4.54 11.47
CA SER A 24 -1.26 3.54 10.81
C SER A 24 -2.16 2.46 10.22
N ARG A 25 -2.50 2.58 8.94
CA ARG A 25 -3.22 1.52 8.21
C ARG A 25 -2.19 0.50 7.73
N GLY A 26 -2.19 -0.68 8.35
CA GLY A 26 -1.42 -1.83 7.88
C GLY A 26 -2.23 -2.65 6.88
N TYR A 27 -1.56 -3.19 5.86
CA TYR A 27 -2.13 -4.16 4.93
C TYR A 27 -1.47 -5.52 5.14
N SER A 28 -2.27 -6.58 5.13
CA SER A 28 -1.80 -7.96 5.33
C SER A 28 -2.09 -8.81 4.11
N VAL A 29 -1.16 -9.69 3.77
CA VAL A 29 -1.36 -10.76 2.77
C VAL A 29 -1.55 -12.08 3.49
N PHE A 30 -2.60 -12.80 3.11
CA PHE A 30 -2.90 -14.12 3.63
C PHE A 30 -2.70 -15.15 2.53
N VAL A 31 -1.97 -16.22 2.86
CA VAL A 31 -1.69 -17.36 1.99
C VAL A 31 -2.29 -18.60 2.61
N ALA A 32 -2.96 -19.43 1.80
CA ALA A 32 -3.48 -20.71 2.28
C ALA A 32 -2.31 -21.60 2.73
N PRO A 33 -2.41 -22.35 3.85
CA PRO A 33 -1.29 -23.15 4.36
C PRO A 33 -0.68 -24.11 3.31
N SER A 34 -1.53 -24.71 2.48
CA SER A 34 -1.13 -25.61 1.38
C SER A 34 -0.32 -24.96 0.25
N ARG A 35 -0.18 -23.63 0.26
CA ARG A 35 0.52 -22.84 -0.76
C ARG A 35 1.79 -22.18 -0.22
N THR A 36 2.12 -22.39 1.05
CA THR A 36 3.27 -21.73 1.70
C THR A 36 4.60 -22.11 1.04
N ASP A 37 4.72 -23.37 0.60
CA ASP A 37 5.94 -23.89 -0.04
C ASP A 37 5.95 -23.69 -1.57
N ASP A 38 4.94 -23.03 -2.14
CA ASP A 38 4.89 -22.71 -3.57
C ASP A 38 5.93 -21.62 -3.89
N PRO A 39 6.93 -21.89 -4.76
CA PRO A 39 7.99 -20.92 -5.07
C PRO A 39 7.45 -19.63 -5.70
N LEU A 40 6.35 -19.70 -6.46
CA LEU A 40 5.73 -18.52 -7.06
C LEU A 40 5.05 -17.65 -6.01
N VAL A 41 4.41 -18.27 -5.03
CA VAL A 41 3.81 -17.55 -3.90
C VAL A 41 4.88 -16.85 -3.06
N SER A 42 5.98 -17.55 -2.80
CA SER A 42 7.14 -16.96 -2.10
C SER A 42 7.72 -15.77 -2.87
N ALA A 43 7.92 -15.91 -4.18
CA ALA A 43 8.42 -14.83 -5.03
C ALA A 43 7.46 -13.62 -5.05
N PHE A 44 6.15 -13.86 -5.13
CA PHE A 44 5.14 -12.81 -5.09
C PHE A 44 5.14 -12.04 -3.77
N VAL A 45 5.19 -12.74 -2.63
CA VAL A 45 5.22 -12.09 -1.31
C VAL A 45 6.51 -11.28 -1.13
N ALA A 46 7.65 -11.80 -1.58
CA ALA A 46 8.92 -11.08 -1.52
C ALA A 46 8.89 -9.81 -2.38
N TRP A 47 8.42 -9.91 -3.62
CA TRP A 47 8.24 -8.77 -4.51
C TRP A 47 7.30 -7.71 -3.91
N LEU A 48 6.16 -8.13 -3.36
CA LEU A 48 5.18 -7.21 -2.78
C LEU A 48 5.75 -6.45 -1.56
N ARG A 49 6.54 -7.13 -0.71
CA ARG A 49 7.20 -6.48 0.42
C ARG A 49 8.17 -5.40 -0.06
N ALA A 50 8.99 -5.70 -1.07
CA ALA A 50 9.91 -4.72 -1.64
C ALA A 50 9.17 -3.55 -2.30
N ALA A 51 8.05 -3.80 -2.97
CA ALA A 51 7.23 -2.75 -3.58
C ALA A 51 6.47 -1.88 -2.55
N ALA A 52 6.23 -2.39 -1.35
CA ALA A 52 5.54 -1.69 -0.27
C ALA A 52 6.48 -0.86 0.63
N GLU A 53 7.81 -0.99 0.49
CA GLU A 53 8.75 -0.10 1.17
C GLU A 53 8.61 1.33 0.63
N PRO A 54 8.36 2.33 1.48
CA PRO A 54 8.27 3.71 1.03
C PRO A 54 9.64 4.20 0.55
N PRO A 55 9.71 5.05 -0.50
CA PRO A 55 10.95 5.67 -0.92
C PRO A 55 11.58 6.48 0.23
N GLN A 56 12.91 6.39 0.34
CA GLN A 56 13.74 6.86 1.47
C GLN A 56 13.58 8.36 1.81
N GLU A 57 12.99 9.16 0.93
CA GLU A 57 12.69 10.60 1.15
C GLU A 57 11.53 10.83 2.12
N ALA A 58 10.64 9.85 2.33
CA ALA A 58 9.45 9.99 3.18
C ALA A 58 9.73 9.83 4.69
N LEU A 59 10.94 9.46 5.09
CA LEU A 59 11.30 9.23 6.50
C LEU A 59 11.98 10.45 7.17
N ALA A 60 12.21 11.53 6.42
CA ALA A 60 12.93 12.72 6.89
C ALA A 60 12.03 13.95 7.17
N ALA A 61 10.70 13.81 7.07
CA ALA A 61 9.71 14.86 7.34
C ALA A 61 8.77 14.46 8.48
#